data_AF-A0A1G2ZX10-F1
#
_entry.id   AF-A0A1G2ZX10-F1
#
_cell.length_a   1.000
_cell.length_b   1.000
_cell.length_c   1.000
_cell.angle_alpha   90.00
_cell.angle_beta   90.00
_cell.angle_gamma   90.00
#
_symmetry.space_group_name_H-M   'P 1'
#
loop_
_entity.id
_entity.type
_entity.pdbx_description
1 polymer ?
#
loop_
_entity_poly.entity_id
_entity_poly.type
_entity_poly.pdbx_seq_one_letter_code
_entity_poly.pdbx_strand_id
1 'polypeptide(L)'
;MQVSHTPGAAKRLRKDAGRFQVIFRAPLKRLPEFAIQLLGGVDPLLSATLTIETAVFEPNHLQALLAGVSHEPLRQDTIVTSAGREESKRLLSDALADWIDFFLVPAPKRYVFYADHDEYLTIFGSGKSIVSALGSVLRGEGFECVDGYVREW
;
A
#
# COMPACT_ATOMS: atom_id res chain seq x y z
N MET A 1 -10.22 -11.36 5.80
CA MET A 1 -10.39 -10.18 4.91
C MET A 1 -11.85 -9.86 4.61
N GLN A 2 -12.17 -8.61 4.28
CA GLN A 2 -13.49 -8.11 3.85
C GLN A 2 -13.35 -7.23 2.62
N VAL A 3 -14.34 -7.26 1.73
CA VAL A 3 -14.39 -6.44 0.51
C VAL A 3 -15.63 -5.53 0.55
N SER A 4 -15.45 -4.26 0.22
CA SER A 4 -16.53 -3.30 0.06
C SER A 4 -16.20 -2.31 -1.06
N HIS A 5 -17.11 -1.39 -1.35
CA HIS A 5 -16.91 -0.36 -2.37
C HIS A 5 -17.45 0.97 -1.87
N THR A 6 -16.66 2.03 -1.96
CA THR A 6 -17.07 3.38 -1.53
C THR A 6 -16.63 4.41 -2.57
N PRO A 7 -17.54 4.88 -3.43
CA PRO A 7 -17.21 5.85 -4.47
C PRO A 7 -16.48 7.09 -3.92
N GLY A 8 -15.39 7.48 -4.56
CA GLY A 8 -14.56 8.61 -4.19
C GLY A 8 -13.59 8.37 -3.03
N ALA A 9 -13.44 7.14 -2.54
CA ALA A 9 -12.50 6.79 -1.48
C ALA A 9 -11.05 7.09 -1.87
N ALA A 10 -10.62 6.71 -3.07
CA ALA A 10 -9.27 6.98 -3.58
C ALA A 10 -9.02 8.49 -3.68
N LYS A 11 -9.98 9.24 -4.24
CA LYS A 11 -9.90 10.71 -4.33
C LYS A 11 -9.75 11.38 -2.97
N ARG A 12 -10.42 10.86 -1.94
CA ARG A 12 -10.27 11.37 -0.56
C ARG A 12 -8.89 11.06 -0.01
N LEU A 13 -8.38 9.85 -0.23
CA LEU A 13 -7.04 9.45 0.22
C LEU A 13 -5.93 10.28 -0.43
N ARG A 14 -6.02 10.61 -1.73
CA ARG A 14 -5.09 11.56 -2.39
C ARG A 14 -4.98 12.88 -1.62
N LYS A 15 -6.10 13.45 -1.17
CA LYS A 15 -6.14 14.70 -0.40
C LYS A 15 -5.58 14.55 1.02
N ASP A 16 -5.80 13.38 1.63
CA ASP A 16 -5.51 13.10 3.05
C ASP A 16 -4.20 12.31 3.27
N ALA A 17 -3.41 12.05 2.23
CA ALA A 17 -2.23 11.17 2.27
C ALA A 17 -1.14 11.74 3.19
N GLY A 18 -0.91 13.05 3.12
CA GLY A 18 0.10 13.76 3.90
C GLY A 18 1.05 14.57 3.02
N ARG A 19 1.85 15.43 3.64
CA ARG A 19 2.78 16.33 2.92
C ARG A 19 4.21 15.79 2.82
N PHE A 20 4.61 14.95 3.77
CA PHE A 20 5.94 14.36 3.78
C PHE A 20 5.88 13.04 3.05
N GLN A 21 6.86 12.82 2.16
CA GLN A 21 6.91 11.63 1.36
C GLN A 21 8.33 11.12 1.19
N VAL A 22 8.44 9.82 0.99
CA VAL A 22 9.63 9.13 0.48
C VAL A 22 9.16 8.07 -0.52
N ILE A 23 9.93 7.85 -1.57
CA ILE A 23 9.53 6.99 -2.68
C ILE A 23 10.55 5.87 -2.81
N PHE A 24 10.06 4.65 -2.97
CA PHE A 24 10.85 3.46 -3.17
C PHE A 24 10.41 2.77 -4.45
N ARG A 25 11.37 2.17 -5.15
CA ARG A 25 11.04 1.22 -6.20
C ARG A 25 10.56 -0.09 -5.57
N ALA A 26 9.43 -0.60 -6.03
CA ALA A 26 8.87 -1.87 -5.62
C ALA A 26 9.82 -3.01 -6.05
N PRO A 27 10.37 -3.78 -5.11
CA PRO A 27 11.33 -4.82 -5.42
C PRO A 27 10.58 -6.09 -5.82
N LEU A 28 10.23 -6.27 -7.10
CA LEU A 28 9.40 -7.38 -7.59
C LEU A 28 9.86 -8.79 -7.13
N LYS A 29 11.16 -8.97 -6.87
CA LYS A 29 11.75 -10.24 -6.40
C LYS A 29 11.77 -10.40 -4.88
N ARG A 30 11.41 -9.37 -4.11
CA ARG A 30 11.45 -9.29 -2.63
C ARG A 30 10.19 -8.63 -2.06
N LEU A 31 9.04 -8.77 -2.74
CA LEU A 31 7.78 -8.13 -2.31
C LEU A 31 7.33 -8.57 -0.91
N PRO A 32 7.42 -9.85 -0.52
CA PRO A 32 7.06 -10.26 0.84
C PRO A 32 7.93 -9.57 1.91
N GLU A 33 9.25 -9.53 1.71
CA GLU A 33 10.18 -8.84 2.61
C GLU A 33 9.90 -7.34 2.66
N PHE A 34 9.62 -6.72 1.51
CA PHE A 34 9.28 -5.31 1.44
C PHE A 34 7.99 -4.98 2.19
N ALA A 35 6.95 -5.80 2.02
CA ALA A 35 5.69 -5.66 2.75
C ALA A 35 5.88 -5.85 4.27
N ILE A 36 6.72 -6.79 4.69
CA ILE A 36 7.08 -6.99 6.09
C ILE A 36 7.71 -5.72 6.67
N GLN A 37 8.67 -5.11 5.97
CA GLN A 37 9.37 -3.92 6.46
C GLN A 37 8.47 -2.67 6.44
N LEU A 38 7.65 -2.49 5.41
CA LEU A 38 6.67 -1.40 5.33
C LEU A 38 5.69 -1.44 6.51
N LEU A 39 5.21 -2.62 6.88
CA LEU A 39 4.24 -2.80 7.95
C LEU A 39 4.89 -3.02 9.33
N GLY A 40 6.20 -3.27 9.38
CA GLY A 40 6.97 -3.52 10.60
C GLY A 40 6.95 -2.34 11.58
N GLY A 41 6.88 -1.11 11.05
CA GLY A 41 6.84 0.13 11.84
C GLY A 41 5.49 0.45 12.50
N VAL A 42 4.45 -0.34 12.24
CA VAL A 42 3.16 -0.24 12.95
C VAL A 42 3.07 -1.33 14.01
N ASP A 43 3.05 -0.93 15.27
CA ASP A 43 2.80 -1.84 16.38
C ASP A 43 1.88 -1.19 17.43
N PRO A 44 0.76 -1.84 17.80
CA PRO A 44 0.21 -3.05 17.18
C PRO A 44 -0.35 -2.78 15.77
N LEU A 45 -0.08 -3.66 14.81
CA LEU A 45 -0.77 -3.66 13.51
C LEU A 45 -2.07 -4.46 13.62
N LEU A 46 -3.18 -3.74 13.73
CA LEU A 46 -4.52 -4.33 13.93
C LEU A 46 -5.17 -4.74 12.62
N SER A 47 -4.99 -3.93 11.58
CA SER A 47 -5.55 -4.16 10.25
C SER A 47 -4.83 -3.30 9.22
N ALA A 48 -5.12 -3.53 7.95
CA ALA A 48 -4.80 -2.60 6.87
C ALA A 48 -5.95 -2.55 5.87
N THR A 49 -6.21 -1.35 5.37
CA THR A 49 -7.24 -1.09 4.36
C THR A 49 -6.56 -0.68 3.07
N LEU A 50 -6.74 -1.49 2.03
CA LEU A 50 -6.34 -1.20 0.67
C LEU A 50 -7.53 -0.58 -0.08
N THR A 51 -7.29 0.50 -0.82
CA THR A 51 -8.27 1.11 -1.72
C THR A 51 -7.69 1.14 -3.12
N ILE A 52 -8.33 0.47 -4.07
CA ILE A 52 -7.92 0.49 -5.47
C ILE A 52 -8.26 1.85 -6.05
N GLU A 53 -7.26 2.48 -6.65
CA GLU A 53 -7.44 3.73 -7.38
C GLU A 53 -7.66 3.47 -8.86
N THR A 54 -6.83 2.65 -9.48
CA THR A 54 -6.93 2.30 -10.90
C THR A 54 -6.33 0.92 -11.10
N ALA A 55 -7.03 0.06 -11.82
CA ALA A 55 -6.52 -1.24 -12.23
C ALA A 55 -6.20 -1.18 -13.73
N VAL A 56 -4.96 -0.84 -14.07
CA VAL A 56 -4.49 -0.81 -15.47
C VAL A 56 -4.35 -2.23 -16.01
N PHE A 57 -3.95 -3.16 -15.14
CA PHE A 57 -3.87 -4.59 -15.40
C PHE A 57 -4.87 -5.35 -14.53
N GLU A 58 -5.20 -6.58 -14.95
CA GLU A 58 -6.07 -7.46 -14.19
C GLU A 58 -5.37 -7.88 -12.89
N PRO A 59 -5.96 -7.62 -11.70
CA PRO A 59 -5.32 -7.87 -10.43
C PRO A 59 -5.45 -9.35 -10.01
N ASN A 60 -4.73 -10.22 -10.72
CA ASN A 60 -4.82 -11.68 -10.60
C ASN A 60 -4.46 -12.19 -9.20
N HIS A 61 -3.45 -11.60 -8.55
CA HIS A 61 -3.00 -12.04 -7.22
C HIS A 61 -4.02 -11.67 -6.16
N LEU A 62 -4.54 -10.43 -6.19
CA LEU A 62 -5.61 -10.00 -5.30
C LEU A 62 -6.91 -10.75 -5.54
N GLN A 63 -7.26 -11.06 -6.79
CA GLN A 63 -8.43 -11.90 -7.08
C GLN A 63 -8.25 -13.30 -6.50
N ALA A 64 -7.08 -13.92 -6.69
CA ALA A 64 -6.78 -15.24 -6.11
C ALA A 64 -6.81 -15.19 -4.57
N LEU A 65 -6.28 -14.14 -3.96
CA LEU A 65 -6.33 -13.90 -2.52
C LEU A 65 -7.78 -13.80 -2.00
N LEU A 66 -8.66 -13.17 -2.77
CA LEU A 66 -10.04 -12.85 -2.37
C LEU A 66 -11.07 -13.87 -2.86
N ALA A 67 -10.68 -14.90 -3.61
CA ALA A 67 -11.60 -15.85 -4.23
C ALA A 67 -12.56 -16.57 -3.26
N GLY A 68 -12.18 -16.69 -1.97
CA GLY A 68 -13.04 -17.25 -0.91
C GLY A 68 -13.85 -16.20 -0.12
N VAL A 69 -13.72 -14.92 -0.45
CA VAL A 69 -14.29 -13.78 0.28
C VAL A 69 -15.25 -12.97 -0.61
N SER A 70 -14.90 -12.76 -1.88
CA SER A 70 -15.68 -11.99 -2.84
C SER A 70 -15.50 -12.56 -4.24
N HIS A 71 -16.59 -12.59 -5.01
CA HIS A 71 -16.59 -12.94 -6.43
C HIS A 71 -16.82 -11.72 -7.34
N GLU A 72 -17.05 -10.55 -6.75
CA GLU A 72 -17.21 -9.30 -7.50
C GLU A 72 -15.86 -8.87 -8.11
N PRO A 73 -15.86 -8.39 -9.37
CA PRO A 73 -14.67 -7.83 -9.98
C PRO A 73 -14.08 -6.67 -9.16
N LEU A 74 -12.75 -6.68 -9.04
CA LEU A 74 -12.02 -5.59 -8.40
C LEU A 74 -11.98 -4.38 -9.35
N ARG A 75 -12.41 -3.22 -8.86
CA ARG A 75 -12.49 -1.98 -9.65
C ARG A 75 -12.04 -0.78 -8.84
N GLN A 76 -11.99 0.39 -9.47
CA GLN A 76 -11.75 1.65 -8.77
C GLN A 76 -12.68 1.79 -7.57
N ASP A 77 -12.15 2.32 -6.47
CA ASP A 77 -12.82 2.49 -5.18
C ASP A 77 -13.29 1.18 -4.50
N THR A 78 -12.85 0.02 -4.99
CA THR A 78 -12.91 -1.22 -4.22
C THR A 78 -11.99 -1.12 -3.01
N ILE A 79 -12.52 -1.47 -1.85
CA ILE A 79 -11.83 -1.44 -0.56
C ILE A 79 -11.67 -2.87 -0.06
N VAL A 80 -10.45 -3.24 0.28
CA VAL A 80 -10.12 -4.53 0.89
C VAL A 80 -9.55 -4.28 2.28
N THR A 81 -10.21 -4.81 3.30
CA THR A 81 -9.73 -4.72 4.69
C THR A 81 -9.20 -6.07 5.15
N SER A 82 -7.97 -6.08 5.63
CA SER A 82 -7.30 -7.22 6.26
C SER A 82 -7.36 -7.13 7.78
N ALA A 83 -7.33 -8.27 8.46
CA ALA A 83 -7.26 -8.34 9.92
C ALA A 83 -5.92 -8.91 10.39
N GLY A 84 -5.23 -8.17 11.24
CA GLY A 84 -3.95 -8.57 11.81
C GLY A 84 -2.78 -8.54 10.83
N ARG A 85 -1.59 -8.76 11.40
CA ARG A 85 -0.31 -8.55 10.73
C ARG A 85 -0.11 -9.43 9.49
N GLU A 86 -0.46 -10.70 9.54
CA GLU A 86 -0.21 -11.63 8.43
C GLU A 86 -1.14 -11.39 7.24
N GLU A 87 -2.43 -11.13 7.47
CA GLU A 87 -3.34 -10.76 6.36
C GLU A 87 -2.91 -9.43 5.73
N SER A 88 -2.49 -8.44 6.53
CA SER A 88 -2.05 -7.14 6.01
C SER A 88 -0.78 -7.23 5.16
N LYS A 89 0.20 -8.06 5.57
CA LYS A 89 1.41 -8.31 4.78
C LYS A 89 1.07 -8.96 3.45
N ARG A 90 0.23 -9.99 3.47
CA ARG A 90 -0.19 -10.71 2.26
C ARG A 90 -0.97 -9.80 1.32
N LEU A 91 -1.91 -9.01 1.85
CA LEU A 91 -2.67 -8.03 1.08
C LEU A 91 -1.76 -7.02 0.36
N LEU A 92 -0.78 -6.45 1.09
CA LEU A 92 0.16 -5.49 0.49
C LEU A 92 1.07 -6.16 -0.55
N SER A 93 1.58 -7.36 -0.27
CA SER A 93 2.44 -8.09 -1.19
C SER A 93 1.72 -8.46 -2.48
N ASP A 94 0.51 -9.01 -2.39
CA ASP A 94 -0.27 -9.43 -3.56
C ASP A 94 -0.70 -8.22 -4.39
N ALA A 95 -1.06 -7.09 -3.75
CA ALA A 95 -1.37 -5.85 -4.45
C ALA A 95 -0.18 -5.27 -5.22
N LEU A 96 1.03 -5.31 -4.64
CA LEU A 96 2.24 -4.86 -5.32
C LEU A 96 2.61 -5.75 -6.52
N ALA A 97 2.20 -7.02 -6.51
CA ALA A 97 2.44 -7.95 -7.61
C ALA A 97 1.49 -7.73 -8.80
N ASP A 98 0.36 -7.04 -8.59
CA ASP A 98 -0.70 -6.84 -9.59
C ASP A 98 -0.54 -5.59 -10.46
N TRP A 99 0.50 -4.76 -10.21
CA TRP A 99 0.77 -3.55 -10.99
C TRP A 99 -0.47 -2.65 -11.13
N ILE A 100 -1.19 -2.45 -10.04
CA ILE A 100 -2.34 -1.56 -9.96
C ILE A 100 -1.99 -0.32 -9.13
N ASP A 101 -2.74 0.76 -9.37
CA ASP A 101 -2.68 1.95 -8.53
C ASP A 101 -3.54 1.71 -7.29
N PHE A 102 -2.96 1.81 -6.11
CA PHE A 102 -3.72 1.63 -4.87
C PHE A 102 -3.15 2.44 -3.71
N PHE A 103 -4.03 2.76 -2.77
CA PHE A 103 -3.64 3.21 -1.45
C PHE A 103 -3.69 2.06 -0.46
N LEU A 104 -2.79 2.05 0.52
CA LEU A 104 -2.93 1.20 1.71
C LEU A 104 -2.74 2.01 2.98
N VAL A 105 -3.68 1.87 3.91
CA VAL A 105 -3.68 2.55 5.20
C VAL A 105 -3.66 1.50 6.31
N PRO A 106 -2.55 1.36 7.08
CA PRO A 106 -2.54 0.51 8.26
C PRO A 106 -3.36 1.12 9.40
N ALA A 107 -3.87 0.27 10.28
CA ALA A 107 -4.53 0.67 11.52
C ALA A 107 -3.68 0.23 12.74
N PRO A 108 -3.34 1.16 13.65
CA PRO A 108 -3.68 2.58 13.64
C PRO A 108 -2.95 3.37 12.53
N LYS A 109 -3.61 4.40 11.99
CA LYS A 109 -3.08 5.23 10.90
C LYS A 109 -1.83 5.99 11.36
N ARG A 110 -0.67 5.58 10.86
CA ARG A 110 0.62 6.30 11.03
C ARG A 110 1.13 6.91 9.73
N TYR A 111 0.86 6.24 8.61
CA TYR A 111 1.26 6.62 7.27
C TYR A 111 0.22 6.12 6.28
N VAL A 112 0.33 6.57 5.03
CA VAL A 112 -0.45 6.08 3.89
C VAL A 112 0.56 5.62 2.84
N PHE A 113 0.39 4.42 2.32
CA PHE A 113 1.12 3.99 1.14
C PHE A 113 0.30 4.28 -0.10
N TYR A 114 0.99 4.65 -1.14
CA TYR A 114 0.47 4.65 -2.48
C TYR A 114 1.43 3.90 -3.37
N ALA A 115 0.96 2.90 -4.11
CA ALA A 115 1.71 2.31 -5.19
C ALA A 115 1.07 2.71 -6.51
N ASP A 116 1.91 2.99 -7.52
CA ASP A 116 1.47 3.03 -8.91
C ASP A 116 1.81 1.73 -9.64
N HIS A 117 1.21 1.59 -10.81
CA HIS A 117 1.47 0.52 -11.77
C HIS A 117 2.89 0.54 -12.37
N ASP A 118 3.67 1.61 -12.15
CA ASP A 118 5.03 1.81 -12.68
C ASP A 118 6.13 1.30 -11.73
N GLU A 119 5.79 0.40 -10.80
CA GLU A 119 6.70 -0.17 -9.80
C GLU A 119 7.20 0.84 -8.74
N TYR A 120 6.47 1.92 -8.44
CA TYR A 120 6.87 2.84 -7.37
C TYR A 120 5.87 2.84 -6.22
N LEU A 121 6.40 2.78 -4.99
CA LEU A 121 5.63 2.97 -3.77
C LEU A 121 6.07 4.26 -3.08
N THR A 122 5.12 5.18 -2.90
CA THR A 122 5.26 6.38 -2.11
C THR A 122 4.70 6.16 -0.70
N ILE A 123 5.49 6.50 0.31
CA ILE A 123 5.10 6.51 1.71
C ILE A 123 4.79 7.94 2.09
N PHE A 124 3.53 8.22 2.44
CA PHE A 124 3.10 9.52 2.94
C PHE A 124 2.95 9.50 4.46
N GLY A 125 3.28 10.62 5.10
CA GLY A 125 3.06 10.82 6.53
C GLY A 125 2.78 12.27 6.90
N SER A 126 2.12 12.46 8.04
CA SER A 126 1.88 13.79 8.63
C SER A 126 3.14 14.39 9.26
N GLY A 127 4.10 13.56 9.67
CA GLY A 127 5.36 13.96 10.30
C GLY A 127 6.60 13.48 9.53
N LYS A 128 7.57 14.38 9.34
CA LYS A 128 8.84 14.09 8.66
C LYS A 128 9.64 12.99 9.36
N SER A 129 9.65 12.98 10.69
CA SER A 129 10.40 12.00 11.48
C SER A 129 9.93 10.57 11.24
N ILE A 130 8.61 10.34 11.17
CA ILE A 130 8.04 9.00 10.93
C ILE A 130 8.40 8.51 9.52
N VAL A 131 8.23 9.36 8.50
CA VAL A 131 8.58 9.02 7.11
C VAL A 131 10.09 8.75 6.99
N SER A 132 10.93 9.58 7.63
CA SER A 132 12.39 9.41 7.62
C SER A 132 12.84 8.15 8.35
N ALA A 133 12.21 7.79 9.46
CA ALA A 133 12.53 6.58 10.21
C ALA A 133 12.24 5.33 9.36
N LEU A 134 11.04 5.24 8.77
CA LEU A 134 10.68 4.13 7.89
C LEU A 134 11.57 4.08 6.64
N GLY A 135 11.82 5.23 6.01
CA GLY A 135 12.73 5.31 4.87
C GLY A 135 14.17 4.87 5.21
N SER A 136 14.65 5.14 6.43
CA SER A 136 15.99 4.70 6.86
C SER A 136 16.05 3.19 7.06
N VAL A 137 14.99 2.59 7.64
CA VAL A 137 14.88 1.13 7.77
C VAL A 137 14.91 0.47 6.39
N LEU A 138 14.09 0.94 5.45
CA LEU A 138 14.01 0.35 4.11
C LEU A 138 15.34 0.47 3.34
N ARG A 139 16.03 1.61 3.44
CA ARG A 139 17.37 1.77 2.85
C ARG A 139 18.40 0.84 3.51
N GLY A 140 18.33 0.66 4.83
CA GLY A 140 19.19 -0.28 5.57
C GLY A 140 19.01 -1.73 5.11
N GLU A 141 17.80 -2.11 4.73
CA GLU A 141 17.44 -3.43 4.17
C GLU A 141 17.78 -3.57 2.66
N GLY A 142 18.39 -2.54 2.08
CA GLY A 142 18.85 -2.51 0.69
C GLY A 142 17.75 -2.25 -0.33
N PHE A 143 16.61 -1.66 0.07
CA PHE A 143 15.58 -1.23 -0.88
C PHE A 143 15.94 0.10 -1.54
N GLU A 144 15.68 0.20 -2.84
CA GLU A 144 16.06 1.36 -3.66
C GLU A 144 15.12 2.54 -3.40
N CYS A 145 15.69 3.60 -2.81
CA CYS A 145 14.99 4.87 -2.63
C CYS A 145 15.18 5.74 -3.87
N VAL A 146 14.10 6.36 -4.33
CA VAL A 146 14.10 7.30 -5.45
C VAL A 146 14.18 8.72 -4.89
N ASP A 147 15.37 9.29 -4.88
CA ASP A 147 15.59 10.64 -4.39
C ASP A 147 15.28 11.70 -5.46
N GLY A 148 14.84 12.89 -5.04
CA GLY A 148 14.58 14.03 -5.94
C GLY A 148 13.24 13.99 -6.70
N TYR A 149 12.49 12.89 -6.60
CA TYR A 149 11.12 12.81 -7.12
C TYR A 149 10.10 13.11 -6.01
N VAL A 150 9.06 13.85 -6.36
CA VAL A 150 7.95 14.22 -5.49
C VAL A 150 6.67 13.84 -6.23
N ARG A 151 5.83 13.01 -5.60
CA ARG A 151 4.53 12.69 -6.15
C ARG A 151 3.58 13.87 -5.96
N GLU A 152 3.03 14.33 -7.07
CA GLU A 152 1.97 15.34 -7.17
C GLU A 152 0.74 14.71 -7.84
N TRP A 153 -0.46 15.20 -7.52
CA TRP A 153 -1.75 14.65 -7.95
C TRP A 153 -2.53 15.59 -8.86
#